data_AF-A0A0D7EJF1-F1
#
_entry.id   AF-A0A0D7EJF1-F1
#
_cell.length_a   1.000
_cell.length_b   1.000
_cell.length_c   1.000
_cell.angle_alpha   90.00
_cell.angle_beta   90.00
_cell.angle_gamma   90.00
#
_symmetry.space_group_name_H-M   'P 1'
#
loop_
_entity.id
_entity.type
_entity.pdbx_description
1 polymer ?
#
loop_
_entity_poly.entity_id
_entity_poly.type
_entity_poly.pdbx_seq_one_letter_code
_entity_poly.pdbx_strand_id
1 'polypeptide(L)'
;MAFRGLFIGIDRYLSSEINELSCARRDAVAFDALFTDTLGGVSRLVVDEEATRIRLEREFEDLANCDPGDTVVIGFSGHGSDTHELVTYDTQLYDLANTTLPLALIEEWFSRIPARRLIFFLDCCFSGGIGAKVLHVEARPRDLRSIETRLDQLAGDGRIIFTASSANEPAYEHSRFGHGFFTYYLLEGLRGVPEVIDSGKLPIYRLLDYVTGR
;
A
#
# COMPACT_ATOMS: atom_id res chain seq x y z
N MET A 1 -0.29 23.74 5.95
CA MET A 1 0.12 22.33 5.94
C MET A 1 -1.17 21.55 5.83
N ALA A 2 -1.49 21.09 4.63
CA ALA A 2 -2.65 20.26 4.39
C ALA A 2 -2.23 18.78 4.36
N PHE A 3 -3.19 17.91 4.64
CA PHE A 3 -3.06 16.48 4.47
C PHE A 3 -3.77 16.04 3.19
N ARG A 4 -3.13 15.12 2.47
CA ARG A 4 -3.70 14.41 1.33
C ARG A 4 -3.59 12.90 1.54
N GLY A 5 -4.73 12.23 1.52
CA GLY A 5 -4.83 10.78 1.67
C GLY A 5 -5.23 10.10 0.35
N LEU A 6 -4.62 8.95 0.05
CA LEU A 6 -5.10 8.01 -0.95
C LEU A 6 -5.06 6.60 -0.36
N PHE A 7 -6.22 6.02 -0.05
CA PHE A 7 -6.33 4.71 0.57
C PHE A 7 -7.07 3.75 -0.36
N ILE A 8 -6.39 2.67 -0.72
CA ILE A 8 -6.82 1.72 -1.73
C ILE A 8 -6.92 0.34 -1.08
N GLY A 9 -8.08 -0.31 -1.23
CA GLY A 9 -8.34 -1.62 -0.65
C GLY A 9 -9.16 -2.50 -1.57
N ILE A 10 -8.61 -3.62 -2.02
CA ILE A 10 -9.23 -4.47 -3.04
C ILE A 10 -9.43 -5.88 -2.47
N ASP A 11 -10.66 -6.17 -2.04
CA ASP A 11 -11.07 -7.53 -1.66
C ASP A 11 -11.55 -8.33 -2.86
N ARG A 12 -12.28 -7.66 -3.77
CA ARG A 12 -12.92 -8.30 -4.92
C ARG A 12 -12.27 -7.89 -6.21
N TYR A 13 -12.15 -8.85 -7.12
CA TYR A 13 -11.58 -8.67 -8.44
C TYR A 13 -12.60 -9.05 -9.51
N LEU A 14 -12.55 -8.40 -10.66
CA LEU A 14 -13.45 -8.67 -11.78
C LEU A 14 -13.24 -10.08 -12.34
N SER A 15 -11.98 -10.52 -12.41
CA SER A 15 -11.64 -11.88 -12.82
C SER A 15 -11.89 -12.86 -11.67
N SER A 16 -12.69 -13.90 -11.93
CA SER A 16 -12.89 -15.02 -11.01
C SER A 16 -11.66 -15.90 -10.83
N GLU A 17 -10.61 -15.69 -11.63
CA GLU A 17 -9.32 -16.38 -11.50
C GLU A 17 -8.44 -15.75 -10.42
N ILE A 18 -8.73 -14.51 -10.00
CA ILE A 18 -8.03 -13.84 -8.90
C ILE A 18 -8.82 -14.12 -7.62
N ASN A 19 -8.17 -14.71 -6.63
CA ASN A 19 -8.82 -15.04 -5.35
C ASN A 19 -9.23 -13.75 -4.63
N GLU A 20 -10.44 -13.76 -4.06
CA GLU A 20 -10.88 -12.67 -3.20
C GLU A 20 -10.07 -12.63 -1.89
N LEU A 21 -9.90 -11.41 -1.37
CA LEU A 21 -9.39 -11.12 -0.04
C LEU A 21 -10.57 -10.77 0.89
N SER A 22 -10.29 -10.61 2.17
CA SER A 22 -11.31 -10.40 3.20
C SER A 22 -11.07 -9.18 4.08
N CYS A 23 -9.89 -8.57 4.02
CA CYS A 23 -9.47 -7.49 4.90
C CYS A 23 -9.07 -6.22 4.17
N ALA A 24 -8.72 -6.27 2.89
CA ALA A 24 -8.12 -5.15 2.16
C ALA A 24 -9.03 -3.93 2.09
N ARG A 25 -10.33 -4.12 1.83
CA ARG A 25 -11.30 -3.02 1.87
C ARG A 25 -11.35 -2.38 3.27
N ARG A 26 -11.36 -3.21 4.31
CA ARG A 26 -11.45 -2.74 5.71
C ARG A 26 -10.19 -2.00 6.15
N ASP A 27 -9.03 -2.46 5.70
CA ASP A 27 -7.73 -1.82 5.92
C ASP A 27 -7.73 -0.39 5.36
N ALA A 28 -8.13 -0.22 4.09
CA ALA A 28 -8.20 1.09 3.45
C ALA A 28 -9.19 2.03 4.16
N VAL A 29 -10.38 1.54 4.54
CA VAL A 29 -11.38 2.31 5.28
C VAL A 29 -10.85 2.74 6.66
N ALA A 30 -10.13 1.86 7.35
CA ALA A 30 -9.59 2.16 8.68
C ALA A 30 -8.45 3.19 8.62
N PHE A 31 -7.58 3.11 7.61
CA PHE A 31 -6.58 4.15 7.39
C PHE A 31 -7.20 5.49 7.02
N ASP A 32 -8.18 5.50 6.10
CA ASP A 32 -8.89 6.71 5.70
C ASP A 32 -9.46 7.43 6.93
N ALA A 33 -10.28 6.74 7.72
CA ALA A 33 -10.86 7.28 8.94
C ALA A 33 -9.79 7.77 9.93
N LEU A 34 -8.76 6.97 10.21
CA LEU A 34 -7.71 7.34 11.16
C LEU A 34 -7.02 8.64 10.77
N PHE A 35 -6.61 8.77 9.51
CA PHE A 35 -5.86 9.93 9.07
C PHE A 35 -6.75 11.16 8.88
N THR A 36 -7.97 11.01 8.36
CA THR A 36 -8.90 12.14 8.22
C THR A 36 -9.33 12.70 9.58
N ASP A 37 -9.58 11.82 10.57
CA ASP A 37 -9.99 12.24 11.91
C ASP A 37 -8.85 12.92 12.68
N THR A 38 -7.60 12.53 12.40
CA THR A 38 -6.41 13.04 13.11
C THR A 38 -5.84 14.30 12.48
N LEU A 39 -5.70 14.34 11.15
CA LEU A 39 -5.00 15.41 10.43
C LEU A 39 -5.97 16.40 9.77
N GLY A 40 -7.25 16.02 9.58
CA GLY A 40 -8.17 16.73 8.70
C GLY A 40 -7.68 16.73 7.24
N GLY A 41 -8.38 17.41 6.34
CA GLY A 41 -7.93 17.57 4.94
C GLY A 41 -8.70 16.71 3.93
N VAL A 42 -8.07 16.44 2.78
CA VAL A 42 -8.70 15.76 1.65
C VAL A 42 -8.17 14.35 1.55
N SER A 43 -9.06 13.37 1.57
CA SER A 43 -8.70 11.97 1.32
C SER A 43 -9.50 11.40 0.15
N ARG A 44 -8.97 10.33 -0.44
CA ARG A 44 -9.59 9.52 -1.49
C ARG A 44 -9.56 8.08 -1.04
N LEU A 45 -10.74 7.51 -0.84
CA LEU A 45 -10.93 6.09 -0.60
C LEU A 45 -11.34 5.43 -1.91
N VAL A 46 -10.60 4.41 -2.34
CA VAL A 46 -10.88 3.65 -3.57
C VAL A 46 -10.92 2.16 -3.22
N VAL A 47 -12.07 1.53 -3.39
CA VAL A 47 -12.28 0.15 -2.93
C VAL A 47 -12.95 -0.75 -3.97
N ASP A 48 -12.52 -2.01 -4.03
CA ASP A 48 -13.10 -3.05 -4.88
C ASP A 48 -13.31 -2.59 -6.33
N GLU A 49 -14.54 -2.60 -6.86
CA GLU A 49 -14.88 -2.25 -8.24
C GLU A 49 -14.44 -0.85 -8.68
N GLU A 50 -14.21 0.03 -7.71
CA GLU A 50 -13.71 1.37 -7.97
C GLU A 50 -12.21 1.39 -8.31
N ALA A 51 -11.45 0.41 -7.83
CA ALA A 51 -9.99 0.34 -7.95
C ALA A 51 -9.54 -0.19 -9.33
N THR A 52 -10.09 0.38 -10.39
CA THR A 52 -9.68 0.10 -11.77
C THR A 52 -8.32 0.71 -12.07
N ARG A 53 -7.58 0.11 -13.01
CA ARG A 53 -6.26 0.58 -13.46
C ARG A 53 -6.26 2.05 -13.84
N ILE A 54 -7.28 2.49 -14.59
CA ILE A 54 -7.44 3.87 -15.06
C ILE A 54 -7.74 4.82 -13.90
N ARG A 55 -8.62 4.43 -12.97
CA ARG A 55 -8.95 5.29 -11.83
C ARG A 55 -7.74 5.47 -10.94
N LEU A 56 -7.03 4.38 -10.58
CA LEU A 56 -5.87 4.47 -9.71
C LEU A 56 -4.76 5.35 -10.32
N GLU A 57 -4.49 5.25 -11.62
CA GLU A 57 -3.55 6.15 -12.31
C GLU A 57 -3.91 7.61 -12.11
N ARG A 58 -5.18 7.98 -12.32
CA ARG A 58 -5.64 9.36 -12.11
C ARG A 58 -5.47 9.82 -10.67
N GLU A 59 -5.76 8.95 -9.69
CA GLU A 59 -5.62 9.31 -8.27
C GLU A 59 -4.14 9.50 -7.90
N PHE A 60 -3.23 8.64 -8.38
CA PHE A 60 -1.79 8.83 -8.17
C PHE A 60 -1.25 10.10 -8.86
N GLU A 61 -1.72 10.40 -10.08
CA GLU A 61 -1.35 11.62 -10.78
C GLU A 61 -1.86 12.88 -10.07
N ASP A 62 -3.07 12.85 -9.50
CA ASP A 62 -3.65 13.99 -8.77
C ASP A 62 -2.86 14.33 -7.49
N LEU A 63 -2.11 13.39 -6.92
CA LEU A 63 -1.24 13.66 -5.77
C LEU A 63 -0.11 14.66 -6.09
N ALA A 64 0.25 14.82 -7.38
CA ALA A 64 1.20 15.85 -7.80
C ALA A 64 0.64 17.28 -7.61
N ASN A 65 -0.68 17.43 -7.49
CA ASN A 65 -1.36 18.71 -7.27
C ASN A 65 -1.38 19.12 -5.78
N CYS A 66 -0.27 18.96 -5.06
CA CYS A 66 -0.13 19.36 -3.66
C CYS A 66 0.95 20.44 -3.47
N ASP A 67 0.99 21.06 -2.29
CA ASP A 67 2.05 22.02 -1.97
C ASP A 67 3.28 21.33 -1.35
N PRO A 68 4.51 21.87 -1.49
CA PRO A 68 5.71 21.29 -0.88
C PRO A 68 5.66 21.14 0.65
N GLY A 69 4.80 21.91 1.31
CA GLY A 69 4.60 21.87 2.76
C GLY A 69 3.59 20.82 3.23
N ASP A 70 2.86 20.18 2.31
CA ASP A 70 1.83 19.20 2.62
C ASP A 70 2.42 17.85 3.07
N THR A 71 1.56 17.02 3.65
CA THR A 71 1.86 15.62 3.95
C THR A 71 0.95 14.73 3.11
N VAL A 72 1.56 13.84 2.33
CA VAL A 72 0.86 12.85 1.52
C VAL A 72 0.97 11.50 2.22
N VAL A 73 -0.16 10.83 2.42
CA VAL A 73 -0.20 9.46 2.94
C VAL A 73 -0.97 8.60 1.95
N ILE A 74 -0.34 7.49 1.58
CA ILE A 74 -0.91 6.53 0.64
C ILE A 74 -0.96 5.18 1.36
N GLY A 75 -2.08 4.50 1.29
CA GLY A 75 -2.21 3.12 1.76
C GLY A 75 -2.72 2.23 0.63
N PHE A 76 -2.09 1.09 0.43
CA PHE A 76 -2.57 0.05 -0.48
C PHE A 76 -2.67 -1.27 0.28
N SER A 77 -3.83 -1.92 0.21
CA SER A 77 -4.04 -3.31 0.64
C SER A 77 -4.67 -4.10 -0.51
N GLY A 78 -4.09 -5.25 -0.84
CA GLY A 78 -4.51 -6.06 -1.98
C GLY A 78 -3.43 -7.04 -2.47
N HIS A 79 -3.67 -7.67 -3.63
CA HIS A 79 -2.67 -8.53 -4.26
C HIS A 79 -1.54 -7.75 -4.96
N GLY A 80 -0.33 -8.29 -4.87
CA GLY A 80 0.78 -8.00 -5.78
C GLY A 80 1.03 -9.18 -6.71
N SER A 81 1.58 -8.92 -7.90
CA SER A 81 2.08 -9.95 -8.82
C SER A 81 3.51 -10.37 -8.47
N ASP A 82 3.96 -11.49 -9.02
CA ASP A 82 5.36 -11.94 -8.94
C ASP A 82 6.33 -11.11 -9.80
N THR A 83 5.81 -10.24 -10.67
CA THR A 83 6.58 -9.28 -11.48
C THR A 83 6.60 -7.85 -10.92
N HIS A 84 6.09 -7.67 -9.69
CA HIS A 84 6.12 -6.43 -8.90
C HIS A 84 5.19 -5.34 -9.42
N GLU A 85 3.96 -5.74 -9.72
CA GLU A 85 2.85 -4.85 -10.01
C GLU A 85 1.77 -4.99 -8.93
N LEU A 86 1.08 -3.89 -8.62
CA LEU A 86 -0.14 -3.93 -7.81
C LEU A 86 -1.31 -4.38 -8.70
N VAL A 87 -2.02 -5.41 -8.25
CA VAL A 87 -3.18 -5.95 -8.98
C VAL A 87 -4.36 -5.02 -8.77
N THR A 88 -5.00 -4.61 -9.85
CA THR A 88 -6.19 -3.74 -9.83
C THR A 88 -7.45 -4.56 -9.99
N TYR A 89 -8.61 -3.98 -9.70
CA TYR A 89 -9.91 -4.67 -9.81
C TYR A 89 -10.11 -5.34 -11.17
N ASP A 90 -9.76 -4.63 -12.24
CA ASP A 90 -9.95 -4.98 -13.63
C ASP A 90 -8.75 -5.70 -14.27
N THR A 91 -7.81 -6.22 -13.45
CA THR A 91 -6.66 -6.97 -13.95
C THR A 91 -7.09 -8.20 -14.77
N GLN A 92 -6.46 -8.35 -15.93
CA GLN A 92 -6.59 -9.48 -16.84
C GLN A 92 -5.31 -10.31 -16.80
N LEU A 93 -5.40 -11.58 -16.41
CA LEU A 93 -4.22 -12.45 -16.22
C LEU A 93 -3.37 -12.63 -17.49
N TYR A 94 -3.99 -12.54 -18.68
CA TYR A 94 -3.29 -12.61 -19.96
C TYR A 94 -2.60 -11.30 -20.36
N ASP A 95 -2.85 -10.19 -19.65
CA ASP A 95 -2.30 -8.87 -19.95
C ASP A 95 -1.98 -8.08 -18.68
N LEU A 96 -1.16 -8.67 -17.80
CA LEU A 96 -0.73 -8.01 -16.57
C LEU A 96 -0.06 -6.66 -16.83
N ALA A 97 0.75 -6.57 -17.90
CA ALA A 97 1.52 -5.36 -18.22
C ALA A 97 0.65 -4.10 -18.40
N ASN A 98 -0.55 -4.25 -18.99
CA ASN A 98 -1.44 -3.11 -19.24
C ASN A 98 -2.58 -2.99 -18.21
N THR A 99 -2.85 -4.05 -17.43
CA THR A 99 -4.01 -4.12 -16.53
C THR A 99 -3.63 -4.16 -15.05
N THR A 100 -2.35 -3.99 -14.71
CA THR A 100 -1.84 -3.84 -13.34
C THR A 100 -1.03 -2.54 -13.20
N LEU A 101 -0.63 -2.17 -11.99
CA LEU A 101 0.20 -1.00 -11.71
C LEU A 101 1.64 -1.37 -11.35
N PRO A 102 2.62 -1.20 -12.27
CA PRO A 102 4.01 -1.47 -11.94
C PRO A 102 4.55 -0.55 -10.86
N LEU A 103 5.33 -1.10 -9.92
CA LEU A 103 6.01 -0.27 -8.91
C LEU A 103 6.89 0.83 -9.53
N ALA A 104 7.46 0.59 -10.71
CA ALA A 104 8.23 1.60 -11.45
C ALA A 104 7.37 2.81 -11.86
N LEU A 105 6.11 2.59 -12.23
CA LEU A 105 5.19 3.67 -12.56
C LEU A 105 4.79 4.46 -11.29
N ILE A 106 4.62 3.77 -10.17
CA ILE A 106 4.38 4.39 -8.87
C ILE A 106 5.58 5.25 -8.45
N GLU A 107 6.81 4.79 -8.71
CA GLU A 107 8.04 5.56 -8.49
C GLU A 107 8.08 6.84 -9.31
N GLU A 108 7.71 6.76 -10.59
CA GLU A 108 7.58 7.93 -11.44
C GLU A 108 6.56 8.93 -10.89
N TRP A 109 5.39 8.48 -10.42
CA TRP A 109 4.41 9.36 -9.80
C TRP A 109 4.93 9.98 -8.50
N PHE A 110 5.56 9.19 -7.63
CA PHE A 110 6.13 9.71 -6.38
C PHE A 110 7.19 10.77 -6.67
N SER A 111 8.02 10.60 -7.69
CA SER A 111 9.01 11.61 -8.10
C SER A 111 8.39 12.96 -8.47
N ARG A 112 7.13 12.98 -8.94
CA ARG A 112 6.39 14.19 -9.34
C ARG A 112 5.65 14.86 -8.18
N ILE A 113 5.47 14.17 -7.04
CA ILE A 113 4.82 14.73 -5.86
C ILE A 113 5.77 15.73 -5.18
N PRO A 114 5.41 17.03 -5.08
CA PRO A 114 6.29 18.05 -4.52
C PRO A 114 6.34 18.04 -2.98
N ALA A 115 5.41 17.37 -2.30
CA ALA A 115 5.38 17.26 -0.85
C ALA A 115 6.68 16.65 -0.31
N ARG A 116 7.27 17.31 0.69
CA ARG A 116 8.48 16.82 1.37
C ARG A 116 8.23 15.64 2.30
N ARG A 117 6.96 15.31 2.56
CA ARG A 117 6.55 14.20 3.44
C ARG A 117 5.59 13.32 2.66
N LEU A 118 6.07 12.17 2.23
CA LEU A 118 5.27 11.12 1.61
C LEU A 118 5.42 9.86 2.44
N ILE A 119 4.30 9.30 2.91
CA ILE A 119 4.28 8.02 3.60
C ILE A 119 3.49 7.04 2.75
N PHE A 120 4.08 5.89 2.44
CA PHE A 120 3.40 4.82 1.71
C PHE A 120 3.34 3.55 2.56
N PHE A 121 2.11 3.11 2.87
CA PHE A 121 1.83 1.84 3.53
C PHE A 121 1.42 0.82 2.47
N LEU A 122 2.16 -0.27 2.37
CA LEU A 122 2.00 -1.29 1.34
C LEU A 122 1.73 -2.66 1.97
N ASP A 123 0.45 -3.01 2.11
CA ASP A 123 -0.03 -4.29 2.61
C ASP A 123 -0.38 -5.23 1.45
N CYS A 124 0.66 -5.74 0.78
CA CYS A 124 0.50 -6.70 -0.30
C CYS A 124 1.63 -7.72 -0.36
N CYS A 125 1.32 -8.94 -0.78
CA CYS A 125 2.30 -9.98 -1.07
C CYS A 125 2.85 -9.82 -2.50
N PHE A 126 4.17 -9.78 -2.66
CA PHE A 126 4.83 -10.01 -3.96
C PHE A 126 5.43 -11.42 -4.08
N SER A 127 5.33 -12.22 -3.02
CA SER A 127 6.06 -13.49 -2.84
C SER A 127 5.48 -14.70 -3.59
N GLY A 128 4.45 -14.51 -4.43
CA GLY A 128 3.86 -15.64 -5.18
C GLY A 128 3.05 -16.64 -4.32
N GLY A 129 2.82 -16.36 -3.04
CA GLY A 129 2.09 -17.25 -2.12
C GLY A 129 0.61 -17.44 -2.48
N ILE A 130 0.07 -18.64 -2.20
CA ILE A 130 -1.29 -19.23 -2.44
C ILE A 130 -2.34 -18.40 -3.23
N GLY A 131 -2.56 -17.11 -2.96
CA GLY A 131 -3.35 -16.20 -3.81
C GLY A 131 -2.73 -15.93 -5.19
N ALA A 132 -1.40 -15.93 -5.28
CA ALA A 132 -0.62 -15.75 -6.50
C ALA A 132 -0.29 -17.06 -7.23
N LYS A 133 -0.76 -18.23 -6.75
CA LYS A 133 -0.67 -19.49 -7.50
C LYS A 133 -1.34 -19.44 -8.87
N VAL A 134 -2.32 -18.54 -9.05
CA VAL A 134 -3.05 -18.34 -10.31
C VAL A 134 -2.44 -17.21 -11.16
N LEU A 135 -1.68 -16.30 -10.54
CA LEU A 135 -0.94 -15.23 -11.21
C LEU A 135 0.43 -15.69 -11.76
N HIS A 136 0.80 -16.96 -11.62
CA HIS A 136 1.99 -17.54 -12.24
C HIS A 136 1.89 -17.53 -13.77
N VAL A 137 2.25 -16.39 -14.36
CA VAL A 137 2.71 -16.35 -15.75
C VAL A 137 4.09 -17.01 -15.76
N GLU A 138 4.47 -17.72 -16.84
CA GLU A 138 5.85 -18.20 -17.03
C GLU A 138 6.82 -17.00 -17.11
N ALA A 139 7.17 -16.43 -15.96
CA ALA A 139 8.01 -15.25 -15.86
C ALA A 139 9.47 -15.68 -15.86
N ARG A 140 10.27 -15.01 -16.70
CA ARG A 140 11.73 -15.05 -16.61
C ARG A 140 12.13 -14.40 -15.28
N PRO A 141 12.94 -15.04 -14.42
CA PRO A 141 13.26 -14.50 -13.11
C PRO A 141 13.97 -13.14 -13.26
N ARG A 142 13.33 -12.06 -12.80
CA ARG A 142 14.03 -10.81 -12.48
C ARG A 142 14.54 -10.92 -11.05
N ASP A 143 15.79 -10.51 -10.85
CA ASP A 143 16.53 -10.66 -9.61
C ASP A 143 15.82 -9.96 -8.44
N LEU A 144 15.66 -10.64 -7.31
CA LEU A 144 15.00 -10.16 -6.08
C LEU A 144 15.60 -8.85 -5.55
N ARG A 145 16.90 -8.65 -5.80
CA ARG A 145 17.60 -7.38 -5.55
C ARG A 145 16.91 -6.18 -6.20
N SER A 146 16.17 -6.39 -7.28
CA SER A 146 15.44 -5.34 -7.99
C SER A 146 14.22 -4.82 -7.25
N ILE A 147 13.57 -5.59 -6.37
CA ILE A 147 12.43 -5.10 -5.58
C ILE A 147 12.93 -4.21 -4.46
N GLU A 148 13.87 -4.71 -3.66
CA GLU A 148 14.47 -3.97 -2.55
C GLU A 148 15.07 -2.66 -3.06
N THR A 149 15.82 -2.70 -4.17
CA THR A 149 16.36 -1.49 -4.81
C THR A 149 15.27 -0.50 -5.21
N ARG A 150 14.12 -0.96 -5.70
CA ARG A 150 13.00 -0.06 -6.07
C ARG A 150 12.29 0.52 -4.85
N LEU A 151 12.08 -0.28 -3.81
CA LEU A 151 11.53 0.20 -2.54
C LEU A 151 12.46 1.24 -1.90
N ASP A 152 13.77 1.03 -1.97
CA ASP A 152 14.78 2.00 -1.52
C ASP A 152 14.74 3.29 -2.34
N GLN A 153 14.60 3.21 -3.67
CA GLN A 153 14.46 4.37 -4.55
C GLN A 153 13.20 5.19 -4.25
N LEU A 154 12.09 4.51 -3.97
CA LEU A 154 10.83 5.13 -3.59
C LEU A 154 10.95 5.86 -2.22
N ALA A 155 11.76 5.36 -1.29
CA ALA A 155 11.94 5.85 0.08
C ALA A 155 12.95 7.01 0.24
N GLY A 156 13.31 7.73 -0.84
CA GLY A 156 14.28 8.85 -0.82
C GLY A 156 13.99 10.00 0.18
N ASP A 157 14.72 11.12 0.08
CA ASP A 157 14.69 12.21 1.09
C ASP A 157 13.27 12.70 1.46
N GLY A 158 12.85 12.43 2.70
CA GLY A 158 11.54 12.81 3.25
C GLY A 158 10.39 11.86 2.89
N ARG A 159 10.68 10.73 2.25
CA ARG A 159 9.73 9.69 1.88
C ARG A 159 9.95 8.46 2.76
N ILE A 160 8.87 7.85 3.24
CA ILE A 160 8.95 6.68 4.11
C ILE A 160 8.01 5.63 3.57
N ILE A 161 8.50 4.40 3.46
CA ILE A 161 7.72 3.28 2.96
C ILE A 161 7.73 2.19 4.00
N PHE A 162 6.53 1.72 4.32
CA PHE A 162 6.30 0.60 5.21
C PHE A 162 5.67 -0.51 4.39
N THR A 163 6.28 -1.68 4.35
CA THR A 163 5.74 -2.84 3.64
C THR A 163 5.35 -3.93 4.64
N ALA A 164 4.23 -4.62 4.39
CA ALA A 164 3.72 -5.68 5.27
C ALA A 164 4.59 -6.93 5.31
N SER A 165 5.31 -7.19 4.22
CA SER A 165 6.21 -8.33 4.12
C SER A 165 7.49 -7.92 3.39
N SER A 166 8.55 -8.68 3.65
CA SER A 166 9.72 -8.69 2.77
C SER A 166 9.32 -9.29 1.40
N ALA A 167 10.15 -9.11 0.38
CA ALA A 167 9.94 -9.65 -0.97
C ALA A 167 9.60 -11.15 -1.02
N ASN A 168 10.05 -11.92 -0.01
CA ASN A 168 9.94 -13.38 0.03
C ASN A 168 8.92 -13.91 1.05
N GLU A 169 8.22 -13.04 1.76
CA GLU A 169 7.26 -13.45 2.80
C GLU A 169 5.83 -13.18 2.34
N PRO A 170 4.88 -14.07 2.61
CA PRO A 170 3.46 -13.77 2.42
C PRO A 170 2.98 -12.78 3.49
N ALA A 171 2.26 -11.75 3.08
CA ALA A 171 1.35 -11.00 3.95
C ALA A 171 0.12 -11.88 4.25
N TYR A 172 -0.24 -11.96 5.53
CA TYR A 172 -1.33 -12.82 6.00
C TYR A 172 -2.56 -11.98 6.39
N GLU A 173 -3.73 -12.39 5.93
CA GLU A 173 -4.99 -11.91 6.45
C GLU A 173 -5.36 -12.65 7.73
N HIS A 174 -5.88 -11.93 8.73
CA HIS A 174 -6.43 -12.56 9.93
C HIS A 174 -7.91 -12.22 10.09
N SER A 175 -8.76 -13.12 9.57
CA SER A 175 -10.23 -12.95 9.53
C SER A 175 -10.87 -12.67 10.90
N ARG A 176 -10.24 -13.09 12.01
CA ARG A 176 -10.71 -12.82 13.38
C ARG A 176 -10.49 -11.38 13.85
N PHE A 177 -9.48 -10.68 13.33
CA PHE A 177 -9.20 -9.28 13.67
C PHE A 177 -9.82 -8.30 12.66
N GLY A 178 -10.24 -8.80 11.50
CA GLY A 178 -10.90 -8.00 10.46
C GLY A 178 -9.95 -7.14 9.62
N HIS A 179 -8.64 -7.34 9.77
CA HIS A 179 -7.57 -6.61 9.12
C HIS A 179 -6.42 -7.54 8.71
N GLY A 180 -5.56 -7.11 7.78
CA GLY A 180 -4.23 -7.69 7.58
C GLY A 180 -3.38 -7.54 8.85
N PHE A 181 -2.43 -8.45 9.12
CA PHE A 181 -1.59 -8.37 10.32
C PHE A 181 -0.79 -7.07 10.41
N PHE A 182 -0.18 -6.66 9.29
CA PHE A 182 0.54 -5.41 9.18
C PHE A 182 -0.38 -4.23 9.48
N THR A 183 -1.52 -4.14 8.78
CA THR A 183 -2.48 -3.05 8.99
C THR A 183 -3.00 -3.02 10.42
N TYR A 184 -3.32 -4.16 11.03
CA TYR A 184 -3.80 -4.24 12.41
C TYR A 184 -2.82 -3.60 13.40
N TYR A 185 -1.56 -4.05 13.42
CA TYR A 185 -0.57 -3.53 14.36
C TYR A 185 -0.14 -2.10 14.04
N LEU A 186 -0.16 -1.73 12.77
CA LEU A 186 0.11 -0.36 12.36
C LEU A 186 -0.99 0.59 12.84
N LEU A 187 -2.28 0.21 12.73
CA LEU A 187 -3.40 0.97 13.27
C LEU A 187 -3.34 1.07 14.79
N GLU A 188 -3.01 -0.01 15.51
CA GLU A 188 -2.79 0.04 16.96
C GLU A 188 -1.65 1.00 17.32
N GLY A 189 -0.51 0.90 16.65
CA GLY A 189 0.63 1.79 16.85
C GLY A 189 0.26 3.25 16.59
N LEU A 190 -0.35 3.56 15.45
CA LEU A 190 -0.73 4.93 15.10
C LEU A 190 -1.78 5.55 16.04
N ARG A 191 -2.61 4.73 16.70
CA ARG A 191 -3.53 5.18 17.78
C ARG A 191 -2.81 5.56 19.08
N GLY A 192 -1.50 5.32 19.16
CA GLY A 192 -0.66 5.78 20.26
C GLY A 192 -0.71 4.90 21.49
N VAL A 193 -0.59 3.58 21.31
CA VAL A 193 -0.39 2.66 22.44
C VAL A 193 0.86 3.03 23.26
N PRO A 194 0.89 2.78 24.59
CA PRO A 194 1.97 3.26 25.46
C PRO A 194 3.39 2.85 25.02
N GLU A 195 3.53 1.71 24.33
CA GLU A 195 4.80 1.18 23.85
C GLU A 195 5.41 2.02 22.72
N VAL A 196 4.60 2.78 21.99
CA VAL A 196 5.05 3.59 20.84
C VAL A 196 5.10 5.09 21.11
N ILE A 197 4.44 5.56 22.16
CA ILE A 197 4.45 6.99 22.52
C ILE A 197 5.68 7.29 23.38
N ASP A 198 6.44 8.30 22.94
CA ASP A 198 7.52 8.89 23.72
C ASP A 198 7.33 10.40 23.80
N SER A 199 7.22 10.92 25.02
CA SER A 199 7.14 12.36 25.29
C SER A 199 6.02 13.08 24.51
N GLY A 200 4.87 12.43 24.36
CA GLY A 200 3.70 12.95 23.63
C GLY A 200 3.87 12.95 22.10
N LYS A 201 4.89 12.27 21.58
CA LYS A 201 5.13 12.07 20.15
C LYS A 201 5.07 10.59 19.82
N LEU A 202 4.86 10.29 18.54
CA LEU A 202 4.95 8.95 17.97
C LEU A 202 6.24 8.88 17.12
N PRO A 203 7.38 8.42 17.67
CA PRO A 203 8.59 8.28 16.88
C PRO A 203 8.44 7.13 15.87
N ILE A 204 8.82 7.39 14.62
CA ILE A 204 8.72 6.40 13.53
C ILE A 204 9.45 5.09 13.87
N TYR A 205 10.63 5.16 14.51
CA TYR A 205 11.37 3.96 14.89
C TYR A 205 10.62 3.09 15.91
N ARG A 206 9.91 3.69 16.87
CA ARG A 206 9.08 2.96 17.83
C ARG A 206 7.88 2.29 17.16
N LEU A 207 7.28 2.98 16.20
CA LEU A 207 6.19 2.43 15.39
C LEU A 207 6.68 1.21 14.59
N LEU A 208 7.85 1.32 13.95
CA LEU A 208 8.49 0.22 13.23
C LEU A 208 8.78 -0.97 14.14
N ASP A 209 9.39 -0.74 15.30
CA ASP A 209 9.70 -1.79 16.28
C ASP A 209 8.42 -2.49 16.77
N TYR A 210 7.33 -1.72 16.97
CA TYR A 210 6.05 -2.26 17.40
C TYR A 210 5.39 -3.17 16.36
N VAL A 211 5.44 -2.75 15.09
CA VAL A 211 4.81 -3.49 13.98
C VAL A 211 5.62 -4.74 13.63
N THR A 212 6.96 -4.64 13.61
CA THR A 212 7.83 -5.76 13.22
C THR A 212 8.11 -6.76 14.35
N GLY A 213 7.90 -6.36 15.60
CA GLY A 213 8.13 -7.22 16.78
C GLY A 213 7.00 -8.21 17.10
N ARG A 214 5.99 -8.36 16.24
CA ARG A 214 4.78 -9.17 16.48
C ARG A 214 4.47 -10.11 15.33
#